data_AF-A0A3D4XA90-F1
#
_entry.id   AF-A0A3D4XA90-F1
#
_cell.length_a   1.000
_cell.length_b   1.000
_cell.length_c   1.000
_cell.angle_alpha   90.00
_cell.angle_beta   90.00
_cell.angle_gamma   90.00
#
_symmetry.space_group_name_H-M   'P 1'
#
loop_
_entity.id
_entity.type
_entity.pdbx_description
1 polymer ?
#
loop_
_entity_poly.entity_id
_entity_poly.type
_entity_poly.pdbx_seq_one_letter_code
_entity_poly.pdbx_strand_id
1 'polypeptide(L)'
;KFGLWFEPEMVSPDSDLYRAHPDWAICLPGRTPVQSRNQYVLDLSRPDVREHVYESVAAILRSANITYVKWDMNRQLSDLGSAWLAADSQGELSHRFVLGLYELQERLVTEFPDLLLENCSSGGGRFDPGMLYYSPQIWCSDDTDAIERLAIQEGTALLYPLSAIGAHVSACPNHIVKRNTPFETRGHVALAGTFGYELDVTKLDREELAMIPVQVELYHRYNDLIRGGDYYRIASYRENHSHDCWAVSAKDRSEVLVTWVQVMARPNVHSRRVRLKGFDPKALYRLEATGHTYSGEMLLQGGFLMENLPGDYQSRLLHFVRL
;
A
#
# COMPACT_ATOMS: atom_id res chain seq x y z
N LYS A 1 -5.14 -18.93 -4.64
CA LYS A 1 -4.78 -18.49 -3.27
C LYS A 1 -6.04 -17.93 -2.62
N PHE A 2 -6.19 -18.08 -1.31
CA PHE A 2 -7.31 -17.51 -0.55
C PHE A 2 -6.75 -16.70 0.62
N GLY A 3 -7.45 -15.62 0.97
CA GLY A 3 -7.02 -14.69 1.99
C GLY A 3 -8.18 -14.22 2.86
N LEU A 4 -7.87 -13.78 4.07
CA LEU A 4 -8.86 -13.31 5.04
C LEU A 4 -8.40 -12.02 5.72
N TRP A 5 -9.36 -11.23 6.18
CA TRP A 5 -9.12 -10.03 6.98
C TRP A 5 -9.40 -10.32 8.46
N PHE A 6 -8.55 -9.77 9.33
CA PHE A 6 -8.76 -9.79 10.78
C PHE A 6 -8.41 -8.43 11.39
N GLU A 7 -9.03 -8.10 12.53
CA GLU A 7 -8.63 -6.97 13.39
C GLU A 7 -8.45 -7.47 14.85
N PRO A 8 -7.34 -8.19 15.14
CA PRO A 8 -7.23 -8.99 16.38
C PRO A 8 -6.96 -8.18 17.64
N GLU A 9 -6.65 -6.89 17.49
CA GLU A 9 -6.29 -5.99 18.59
C GLU A 9 -7.53 -5.32 19.22
N MET A 10 -8.73 -5.57 18.69
CA MET A 10 -9.95 -4.85 19.04
C MET A 10 -11.02 -5.76 19.63
N VAL A 11 -11.94 -5.13 20.36
CA VAL A 11 -13.13 -5.80 20.88
C VAL A 11 -14.33 -4.86 20.84
N SER A 12 -15.46 -5.35 20.35
CA SER A 12 -16.72 -4.60 20.35
C SER A 12 -17.45 -4.75 21.69
N PRO A 13 -18.12 -3.71 22.21
CA PRO A 13 -18.95 -3.82 23.41
C PRO A 13 -20.04 -4.90 23.29
N ASP A 14 -20.62 -5.05 22.09
CA ASP A 14 -21.55 -6.11 21.77
C ASP A 14 -20.83 -7.34 21.18
N SER A 15 -20.05 -8.01 22.01
CA SER A 15 -19.39 -9.27 21.65
C SER A 15 -19.39 -10.25 22.82
N ASP A 16 -19.37 -11.55 22.52
CA ASP A 16 -19.27 -12.57 23.57
C ASP A 16 -17.97 -12.43 24.37
N LEU A 17 -16.87 -12.04 23.71
CA LEU A 17 -15.59 -11.77 24.35
C LEU A 17 -15.70 -10.65 25.38
N TYR A 18 -16.29 -9.51 25.04
CA TYR A 18 -16.43 -8.40 25.99
C TYR A 18 -17.41 -8.72 27.12
N ARG A 19 -18.49 -9.48 26.85
CA ARG A 19 -19.42 -9.94 27.88
C ARG A 19 -18.75 -10.87 28.89
N ALA A 20 -17.88 -11.76 28.43
CA ALA A 20 -17.15 -12.70 29.28
C ALA A 20 -15.96 -12.05 30.01
N HIS A 21 -15.25 -11.15 29.33
CA HIS A 21 -14.01 -10.54 29.78
C HIS A 21 -13.99 -9.02 29.55
N PRO A 22 -14.83 -8.24 30.24
CA PRO A 22 -14.85 -6.79 30.08
C PRO A 22 -13.55 -6.12 30.55
N ASP A 23 -12.79 -6.77 31.44
CA ASP A 23 -11.50 -6.32 31.97
C ASP A 23 -10.32 -6.50 31.00
N TRP A 24 -10.55 -7.17 29.86
CA TRP A 24 -9.53 -7.35 28.81
C TRP A 24 -9.40 -6.14 27.91
N ALA A 25 -10.33 -5.19 27.93
CA ALA A 25 -10.18 -3.93 27.21
C ALA A 25 -9.30 -2.95 28.01
N ILE A 26 -8.47 -2.17 27.31
CA ILE A 26 -7.77 -1.03 27.89
C ILE A 26 -8.80 -0.05 28.43
N CYS A 27 -8.68 0.27 29.72
CA CYS A 27 -9.60 1.15 30.41
C CYS A 27 -8.97 1.77 31.67
N LEU A 28 -9.41 2.97 32.01
CA LEU A 28 -9.11 3.58 33.29
C LEU A 28 -10.15 3.14 34.34
N PRO A 29 -9.74 2.53 35.47
CA PRO A 29 -10.68 2.13 36.52
C PRO A 29 -11.59 3.29 36.95
N GLY A 30 -12.90 3.02 37.02
CA GLY A 30 -13.91 4.00 37.40
C GLY A 30 -14.27 5.03 36.31
N ARG A 31 -13.81 4.86 35.07
CA ARG A 31 -14.18 5.72 33.93
C ARG A 31 -14.79 4.90 32.82
N THR A 32 -15.82 5.45 32.17
CA THR A 32 -16.38 4.89 30.95
C THR A 32 -15.38 5.07 29.81
N PRO A 33 -14.92 3.99 29.14
CA PRO A 33 -13.93 4.11 28.06
C PRO A 33 -14.54 4.76 26.82
N VAL A 34 -13.73 5.53 26.10
CA VAL A 34 -14.14 6.17 24.84
C VAL A 34 -14.14 5.15 23.71
N GLN A 35 -15.25 5.09 22.98
CA GLN A 35 -15.34 4.34 21.74
C GLN A 35 -14.86 5.18 20.56
N SER A 36 -14.08 4.57 19.69
CA SER A 36 -13.78 5.06 18.35
C SER A 36 -14.15 3.95 17.38
N ARG A 37 -14.88 4.28 16.30
CA ARG A 37 -15.45 3.30 15.38
C ARG A 37 -16.26 2.18 16.09
N ASN A 38 -16.96 2.53 17.18
CA ASN A 38 -17.79 1.63 18.01
C ASN A 38 -17.07 0.42 18.62
N GLN A 39 -15.75 0.48 18.81
CA GLN A 39 -14.95 -0.61 19.39
C GLN A 39 -14.01 -0.11 20.49
N TYR A 40 -13.46 -1.01 21.28
CA TYR A 40 -12.38 -0.81 22.26
C TYR A 40 -11.11 -1.54 21.81
N VAL A 41 -9.98 -1.25 22.47
CA VAL A 41 -8.69 -1.92 22.24
C VAL A 41 -8.46 -2.97 23.32
N LEU A 42 -8.06 -4.18 22.94
CA LEU A 42 -7.66 -5.23 23.86
C LEU A 42 -6.32 -4.91 24.53
N ASP A 43 -6.17 -5.25 25.80
CA ASP A 43 -4.93 -5.06 26.55
C ASP A 43 -3.91 -6.16 26.24
N LEU A 44 -3.17 -5.98 25.15
CA LEU A 44 -2.11 -6.90 24.74
C LEU A 44 -0.91 -6.92 25.68
N SER A 45 -0.85 -6.08 26.72
CA SER A 45 0.18 -6.24 27.76
C SER A 45 -0.01 -7.53 28.55
N ARG A 46 -1.23 -8.09 28.57
CA ARG A 46 -1.59 -9.29 29.32
C ARG A 46 -1.36 -10.59 28.53
N PRO A 47 -0.66 -11.58 29.09
CA PRO A 47 -0.43 -12.86 28.41
C PRO A 47 -1.70 -13.67 28.09
N ASP A 48 -2.71 -13.62 28.96
CA ASP A 48 -3.98 -14.34 28.77
C ASP A 48 -4.78 -13.79 27.57
N VAL A 49 -4.82 -12.47 27.41
CA VAL A 49 -5.41 -11.80 26.25
C VAL A 49 -4.69 -12.21 24.96
N ARG A 50 -3.34 -12.16 24.96
CA ARG A 50 -2.55 -12.53 23.78
C ARG A 50 -2.76 -13.97 23.37
N GLU A 51 -2.78 -14.89 24.33
CA GLU A 51 -3.01 -16.31 24.02
C GLU A 51 -4.38 -16.54 23.39
N HIS A 52 -5.43 -15.91 23.93
CA HIS A 52 -6.76 -16.01 23.35
C HIS A 52 -6.84 -15.41 21.93
N VAL A 53 -6.26 -14.23 21.73
CA VAL A 53 -6.21 -13.56 20.42
C VAL A 53 -5.47 -14.43 19.41
N TYR A 54 -4.31 -14.95 19.79
CA TYR A 54 -3.51 -15.82 18.94
C TYR A 54 -4.29 -17.07 18.52
N GLU A 55 -4.81 -17.83 19.49
CA GLU A 55 -5.51 -19.07 19.20
C GLU A 55 -6.81 -18.85 18.41
N SER A 56 -7.47 -17.70 18.59
CA SER A 56 -8.65 -17.34 17.78
C SER A 56 -8.31 -17.19 16.30
N VAL A 57 -7.19 -16.55 15.98
CA VAL A 57 -6.73 -16.40 14.58
C VAL A 57 -6.14 -17.72 14.08
N ALA A 58 -5.23 -18.33 14.85
CA ALA A 58 -4.49 -19.53 14.46
C ALA A 58 -5.44 -20.73 14.24
N ALA A 59 -6.49 -20.90 15.05
CA ALA A 59 -7.47 -21.96 14.84
C ALA A 59 -8.15 -21.87 13.46
N ILE A 60 -8.46 -20.66 12.99
CA ILE A 60 -9.02 -20.43 11.66
C ILE A 60 -7.98 -20.74 10.59
N LEU A 61 -6.75 -20.27 10.75
CA LEU A 61 -5.65 -20.54 9.80
C LEU A 61 -5.31 -22.03 9.72
N ARG A 62 -5.39 -22.79 10.82
CA ARG A 62 -5.22 -24.25 10.83
C ARG A 62 -6.38 -24.99 10.14
N SER A 63 -7.58 -24.39 10.13
CA SER A 63 -8.80 -25.03 9.60
C SER A 63 -8.91 -25.01 8.08
N ALA A 64 -8.15 -24.16 7.39
CA ALA A 64 -8.26 -23.95 5.95
C ALA A 64 -6.92 -23.56 5.33
N ASN A 65 -6.77 -23.75 4.01
CA ASN A 65 -5.56 -23.34 3.29
C ASN A 65 -5.57 -21.83 3.00
N ILE A 66 -5.48 -21.01 4.05
CA ILE A 66 -5.40 -19.55 4.00
C ILE A 66 -3.93 -19.17 3.82
N THR A 67 -3.62 -18.51 2.70
CA THR A 67 -2.24 -18.16 2.32
C THR A 67 -1.96 -16.66 2.37
N TYR A 68 -2.94 -15.87 2.79
CA TYR A 68 -2.84 -14.42 2.96
C TYR A 68 -3.70 -13.95 4.12
N VAL A 69 -3.17 -13.05 4.94
CA VAL A 69 -3.92 -12.36 6.00
C VAL A 69 -3.69 -10.86 5.86
N LYS A 70 -4.79 -10.09 5.81
CA LYS A 70 -4.77 -8.65 6.07
C LYS A 70 -5.03 -8.43 7.57
N TRP A 71 -4.00 -8.04 8.31
CA TRP A 71 -4.07 -7.77 9.75
C TRP A 71 -4.26 -6.27 9.98
N ASP A 72 -5.43 -5.87 10.47
CA ASP A 72 -5.84 -4.47 10.55
C ASP A 72 -5.96 -3.96 12.00
N MET A 73 -6.02 -2.62 12.13
CA MET A 73 -6.13 -1.89 13.39
C MET A 73 -6.73 -0.50 13.14
N ASN A 74 -8.01 -0.32 13.47
CA ASN A 74 -8.80 0.81 13.01
C ASN A 74 -9.04 1.92 14.05
N ARG A 75 -8.32 1.94 15.17
CA ARG A 75 -8.38 3.03 16.15
C ARG A 75 -7.11 3.18 16.97
N GLN A 76 -6.78 4.41 17.37
CA GLN A 76 -5.71 4.65 18.33
C GLN A 76 -6.09 4.19 19.75
N LEU A 77 -5.05 3.97 20.56
CA LEU A 77 -5.18 3.78 21.99
C LEU A 77 -5.74 5.06 22.64
N SER A 78 -6.75 4.91 23.47
CA SER A 78 -7.27 5.96 24.37
C SER A 78 -7.43 5.37 25.77
N ASP A 79 -7.75 6.22 26.75
CA ASP A 79 -8.08 5.76 28.11
C ASP A 79 -7.00 4.84 28.69
N LEU A 80 -5.72 5.23 28.52
CA LEU A 80 -4.54 4.42 28.83
C LEU A 80 -4.50 3.99 30.30
N GLY A 81 -5.07 2.82 30.56
CA GLY A 81 -5.07 2.12 31.83
C GLY A 81 -5.24 0.62 31.59
N SER A 82 -4.61 -0.18 32.44
CA SER A 82 -4.71 -1.63 32.43
C SER A 82 -5.29 -2.10 33.76
N ALA A 83 -6.27 -2.98 33.71
CA ALA A 83 -6.80 -3.66 34.89
C ALA A 83 -5.81 -4.68 35.49
N TRP A 84 -4.76 -5.03 34.74
CA TRP A 84 -3.77 -6.04 35.11
C TRP A 84 -2.48 -5.45 35.69
N LEU A 85 -2.04 -4.29 35.18
CA LEU A 85 -0.81 -3.66 35.65
C LEU A 85 -0.99 -3.03 37.05
N ALA A 86 0.05 -3.14 37.86
CA ALA A 86 0.13 -2.40 39.13
C ALA A 86 0.16 -0.89 38.88
N ALA A 87 -0.21 -0.10 39.90
CA ALA A 87 -0.34 1.35 39.78
C ALA A 87 0.96 2.06 39.32
N ASP A 88 2.11 1.55 39.74
CA ASP A 88 3.45 2.03 39.38
C ASP A 88 3.90 1.60 37.98
N SER A 89 3.29 0.56 37.40
CA SER A 89 3.60 0.07 36.05
C SER A 89 2.64 0.57 34.96
N GLN A 90 1.61 1.35 35.29
CA GLN A 90 0.64 1.85 34.30
C GLN A 90 1.30 2.64 33.15
N GLY A 91 2.40 3.35 33.43
CA GLY A 91 3.18 4.08 32.43
C GLY A 91 3.86 3.19 31.38
N GLU A 92 3.94 1.88 31.61
CA GLU A 92 4.57 0.91 30.69
C GLU A 92 3.59 0.36 29.65
N LEU A 93 2.28 0.58 29.84
CA LEU A 93 1.20 -0.05 29.07
C LEU A 93 1.41 0.04 27.55
N SER A 94 1.62 1.26 27.03
CA SER A 94 1.76 1.47 25.59
C SER A 94 2.95 0.70 24.98
N HIS A 95 4.07 0.60 25.71
CA HIS A 95 5.22 -0.15 25.23
C HIS A 95 4.97 -1.66 25.33
N ARG A 96 4.42 -2.14 26.45
CA ARG A 96 4.05 -3.55 26.63
C ARG A 96 3.00 -4.02 25.62
N PHE A 97 2.06 -3.16 25.24
CA PHE A 97 1.10 -3.41 24.17
C PHE A 97 1.82 -3.70 22.84
N VAL A 98 2.79 -2.86 22.45
CA VAL A 98 3.56 -3.04 21.21
C VAL A 98 4.41 -4.32 21.27
N LEU A 99 5.04 -4.61 22.42
CA LEU A 99 5.76 -5.87 22.60
C LEU A 99 4.84 -7.09 22.46
N GLY A 100 3.63 -6.99 23.00
CA GLY A 100 2.60 -8.01 22.86
C GLY A 100 2.15 -8.22 21.42
N LEU A 101 1.94 -7.14 20.66
CA LEU A 101 1.65 -7.20 19.23
C LEU A 101 2.78 -7.88 18.45
N TYR A 102 4.03 -7.53 18.74
CA TYR A 102 5.19 -8.16 18.10
C TYR A 102 5.30 -9.65 18.42
N GLU A 103 5.01 -10.06 19.66
CA GLU A 103 4.93 -11.48 20.03
C GLU A 103 3.87 -12.22 19.18
N LEU A 104 2.68 -11.63 18.99
CA LEU A 104 1.62 -12.23 18.18
C LEU A 104 2.04 -12.39 16.71
N GLN A 105 2.67 -11.37 16.13
CA GLN A 105 3.13 -11.42 14.75
C GLN A 105 4.27 -12.41 14.55
N GLU A 106 5.25 -12.46 15.47
CA GLU A 106 6.35 -13.44 15.44
C GLU A 106 5.80 -14.88 15.48
N ARG A 107 4.82 -15.15 16.35
CA ARG A 107 4.19 -16.47 16.43
C ARG A 107 3.49 -16.83 15.12
N LEU A 108 2.75 -15.90 14.51
CA LEU A 108 2.08 -16.15 13.24
C LEU A 108 3.04 -16.48 12.09
N VAL A 109 4.07 -15.65 11.88
CA VAL A 109 5.01 -15.87 10.77
C VAL A 109 5.89 -17.11 11.00
N THR A 110 6.08 -17.50 12.25
CA THR A 110 6.81 -18.73 12.61
C THR A 110 5.96 -19.98 12.40
N GLU A 111 4.70 -19.99 12.86
CA GLU A 111 3.82 -21.15 12.72
C GLU A 111 3.33 -21.34 11.28
N PHE A 112 3.07 -20.23 10.56
CA PHE A 112 2.56 -20.23 9.19
C PHE A 112 3.57 -19.57 8.23
N PRO A 113 4.72 -20.21 7.94
CA PRO A 113 5.79 -19.59 7.14
C PRO A 113 5.41 -19.31 5.67
N ASP A 114 4.40 -20.00 5.16
CA ASP A 114 3.86 -19.78 3.80
C ASP A 114 2.77 -18.69 3.75
N LEU A 115 2.40 -18.10 4.90
CA LEU A 115 1.41 -17.04 5.01
C LEU A 115 2.02 -15.71 4.55
N LEU A 116 1.37 -15.05 3.57
CA LEU A 116 1.65 -13.66 3.28
C LEU A 116 0.86 -12.76 4.24
N LEU A 117 1.56 -12.16 5.21
CA LEU A 117 0.98 -11.17 6.11
C LEU A 117 1.05 -9.77 5.47
N GLU A 118 -0.09 -9.09 5.38
CA GLU A 118 -0.18 -7.67 5.03
C GLU A 118 -0.74 -6.90 6.22
N ASN A 119 0.08 -6.04 6.81
CA ASN A 119 -0.38 -5.19 7.90
C ASN A 119 -1.19 -3.99 7.38
N CYS A 120 -2.11 -3.52 8.21
CA CYS A 120 -2.99 -2.41 7.95
C CYS A 120 -3.30 -1.70 9.27
N SER A 121 -3.53 -0.39 9.19
CA SER A 121 -4.10 0.39 10.28
C SER A 121 -4.86 1.58 9.70
N SER A 122 -6.12 1.34 9.32
CA SER A 122 -6.92 2.29 8.51
C SER A 122 -6.14 2.85 7.32
N GLY A 123 -5.52 1.94 6.54
CA GLY A 123 -4.43 2.30 5.64
C GLY A 123 -3.06 2.20 6.30
N GLY A 124 -2.20 3.19 6.03
CA GLY A 124 -0.80 3.19 6.46
C GLY A 124 -0.52 3.72 7.87
N GLY A 125 -1.48 3.64 8.80
CA GLY A 125 -1.34 4.19 10.16
C GLY A 125 -0.19 3.59 10.99
N ARG A 126 0.30 2.41 10.58
CA ARG A 126 1.50 1.73 11.11
C ARG A 126 2.43 1.26 9.99
N PHE A 127 2.67 2.15 9.01
CA PHE A 127 3.64 1.89 7.94
C PHE A 127 5.05 2.24 8.44
N ASP A 128 5.69 1.28 9.12
CA ASP A 128 6.99 1.45 9.75
C ASP A 128 7.89 0.21 9.62
N PRO A 129 9.23 0.36 9.79
CA PRO A 129 10.17 -0.76 9.68
C PRO A 129 9.93 -1.89 10.69
N GLY A 130 9.34 -1.59 11.86
CA GLY A 130 9.05 -2.59 12.88
C GLY A 130 7.96 -3.55 12.42
N MET A 131 6.92 -3.03 11.77
CA MET A 131 5.87 -3.85 11.15
C MET A 131 6.38 -4.59 9.90
N LEU A 132 7.25 -3.96 9.10
CA LEU A 132 7.84 -4.60 7.91
C LEU A 132 8.73 -5.81 8.19
N TYR A 133 9.24 -5.94 9.43
CA TYR A 133 9.95 -7.15 9.84
C TYR A 133 9.06 -8.40 9.76
N TYR A 134 7.76 -8.27 10.07
CA TYR A 134 6.79 -9.37 10.08
C TYR A 134 5.95 -9.44 8.81
N SER A 135 5.57 -8.29 8.24
CA SER A 135 4.76 -8.21 7.03
C SER A 135 5.56 -7.62 5.88
N PRO A 136 5.89 -8.37 4.81
CA PRO A 136 6.68 -7.85 3.70
C PRO A 136 5.95 -6.75 2.90
N GLN A 137 4.65 -6.57 3.11
CA GLN A 137 3.85 -5.50 2.52
C GLN A 137 2.83 -4.94 3.52
N ILE A 138 2.43 -3.67 3.32
CA ILE A 138 1.49 -2.95 4.18
C ILE A 138 0.48 -2.21 3.30
N TRP A 139 -0.79 -2.25 3.67
CA TRP A 139 -1.82 -1.45 3.01
C TRP A 139 -1.52 0.04 3.21
N CYS A 140 -1.16 0.74 2.14
CA CYS A 140 -0.52 2.05 2.27
C CYS A 140 -1.49 3.17 2.62
N SER A 141 -2.73 3.14 2.12
CA SER A 141 -3.76 4.14 2.44
C SER A 141 -5.13 3.63 2.03
N ASP A 142 -6.16 3.90 2.84
CA ASP A 142 -7.56 3.70 2.43
C ASP A 142 -7.97 4.65 1.30
N ASP A 143 -7.24 5.76 1.12
CA ASP A 143 -7.41 6.61 -0.05
C ASP A 143 -6.79 5.94 -1.28
N THR A 144 -7.65 5.35 -2.10
CA THR A 144 -7.34 4.68 -3.37
C THR A 144 -7.53 5.57 -4.60
N ASP A 145 -7.73 6.89 -4.44
CA ASP A 145 -7.81 7.78 -5.59
C ASP A 145 -6.46 7.89 -6.30
N ALA A 146 -6.45 7.70 -7.62
CA ALA A 146 -5.20 7.66 -8.38
C ALA A 146 -4.35 8.93 -8.26
N ILE A 147 -4.96 10.10 -8.02
CA ILE A 147 -4.25 11.38 -7.93
C ILE A 147 -3.77 11.65 -6.50
N GLU A 148 -4.56 11.35 -5.46
CA GLU A 148 -4.08 11.42 -4.07
C GLU A 148 -2.94 10.40 -3.84
N ARG A 149 -3.07 9.21 -4.44
CA ARG A 149 -2.05 8.15 -4.40
C ARG A 149 -0.70 8.58 -4.97
N LEU A 150 -0.63 9.56 -5.87
CA LEU A 150 0.66 10.09 -6.36
C LEU A 150 1.50 10.61 -5.19
N ALA A 151 0.93 11.53 -4.40
CA ALA A 151 1.61 12.13 -3.27
C ALA A 151 1.89 11.12 -2.15
N ILE A 152 0.93 10.24 -1.87
CA ILE A 152 1.02 9.22 -0.82
C ILE A 152 2.12 8.20 -1.14
N GLN A 153 2.10 7.63 -2.36
CA GLN A 153 3.10 6.65 -2.79
C GLN A 153 4.48 7.30 -2.91
N GLU A 154 4.58 8.50 -3.45
CA GLU A 154 5.83 9.25 -3.54
C GLU A 154 6.46 9.48 -2.15
N GLY A 155 5.65 9.91 -1.18
CA GLY A 155 6.08 10.14 0.20
C GLY A 155 6.49 8.85 0.90
N THR A 156 5.74 7.76 0.70
CA THR A 156 6.05 6.44 1.26
C THR A 156 7.34 5.88 0.67
N ALA A 157 7.52 6.02 -0.65
CA ALA A 157 8.71 5.56 -1.38
C ALA A 157 10.00 6.36 -1.05
N LEU A 158 9.93 7.38 -0.19
CA LEU A 158 11.13 8.03 0.37
C LEU A 158 11.92 7.09 1.28
N LEU A 159 11.23 6.20 2.01
CA LEU A 159 11.84 5.33 3.00
C LEU A 159 11.61 3.84 2.72
N TYR A 160 10.53 3.50 2.01
CA TYR A 160 10.10 2.11 1.83
C TYR A 160 10.17 1.69 0.36
N PRO A 161 10.51 0.43 0.06
CA PRO A 161 10.52 -0.07 -1.32
C PRO A 161 9.08 -0.18 -1.86
N LEU A 162 8.91 -0.09 -3.18
CA LEU A 162 7.59 -0.25 -3.82
C LEU A 162 6.94 -1.60 -3.51
N SER A 163 7.76 -2.64 -3.35
CA SER A 163 7.30 -3.99 -2.97
C SER A 163 6.60 -4.06 -1.62
N ALA A 164 6.70 -3.03 -0.77
CA ALA A 164 6.01 -2.96 0.50
C ALA A 164 4.69 -2.17 0.44
N ILE A 165 4.40 -1.47 -0.66
CA ILE A 165 3.33 -0.47 -0.74
C ILE A 165 2.07 -1.09 -1.36
N GLY A 166 1.10 -1.48 -0.53
CA GLY A 166 -0.25 -1.87 -0.96
C GLY A 166 -0.89 -0.83 -1.86
N ALA A 167 -1.27 -1.21 -3.09
CA ALA A 167 -1.81 -0.29 -4.09
C ALA A 167 -2.87 -0.98 -4.98
N HIS A 168 -4.15 -0.66 -4.75
CA HIS A 168 -5.26 -1.27 -5.48
C HIS A 168 -5.96 -0.31 -6.44
N VAL A 169 -6.43 -0.86 -7.57
CA VAL A 169 -7.40 -0.19 -8.45
C VAL A 169 -8.78 -0.26 -7.80
N SER A 170 -9.38 0.88 -7.50
CA SER A 170 -10.73 0.97 -6.95
C SER A 170 -11.74 1.53 -7.95
N ALA A 171 -13.03 1.47 -7.62
CA ALA A 171 -14.10 2.06 -8.42
C ALA A 171 -14.02 3.60 -8.47
N CYS A 172 -14.61 4.19 -9.52
CA CYS A 172 -14.88 5.62 -9.64
C CYS A 172 -16.41 5.89 -9.74
N PRO A 173 -16.92 7.04 -9.28
CA PRO A 173 -16.20 8.09 -8.54
C PRO A 173 -15.57 7.55 -7.25
N ASN A 174 -14.35 8.00 -6.90
CA ASN A 174 -13.62 7.49 -5.74
C ASN A 174 -14.47 7.63 -4.46
N HIS A 175 -14.39 6.65 -3.57
CA HIS A 175 -15.29 6.59 -2.42
C HIS A 175 -15.01 7.67 -1.34
N ILE A 176 -13.77 8.14 -1.19
CA ILE A 176 -13.36 9.17 -0.22
C ILE A 176 -13.47 10.57 -0.84
N VAL A 177 -12.70 10.84 -1.89
CA VAL A 177 -12.58 12.20 -2.48
C VAL A 177 -13.52 12.47 -3.64
N LYS A 178 -14.33 11.48 -4.05
CA LYS A 178 -15.36 11.61 -5.11
C LYS A 178 -14.83 11.98 -6.49
N ARG A 179 -13.51 11.90 -6.70
CA ARG A 179 -12.86 12.20 -7.99
C ARG A 179 -13.12 11.08 -9.01
N ASN A 180 -13.27 11.47 -10.27
CA ASN A 180 -13.32 10.54 -11.40
C ASN A 180 -11.95 10.51 -12.08
N THR A 181 -11.39 9.32 -12.23
CA THR A 181 -10.11 9.10 -12.92
C THR A 181 -10.24 7.96 -13.93
N PRO A 182 -9.58 8.04 -15.10
CA PRO A 182 -9.58 6.97 -16.08
C PRO A 182 -9.15 5.62 -15.46
N PHE A 183 -9.81 4.53 -15.84
CA PHE A 183 -9.49 3.19 -15.35
C PHE A 183 -8.02 2.82 -15.64
N GLU A 184 -7.53 3.19 -16.83
CA GLU A 184 -6.12 3.07 -17.23
C GLU A 184 -5.17 3.75 -16.22
N THR A 185 -5.43 5.00 -15.83
CA THR A 185 -4.57 5.73 -14.89
C THR A 185 -4.59 5.13 -13.50
N ARG A 186 -5.75 4.67 -13.01
CA ARG A 186 -5.82 3.92 -11.74
C ARG A 186 -4.91 2.69 -11.79
N GLY A 187 -4.93 1.94 -12.90
CA GLY A 187 -4.03 0.81 -13.13
C GLY A 187 -2.56 1.21 -13.11
N HIS A 188 -2.17 2.23 -13.89
CA HIS A 188 -0.78 2.68 -13.96
C HIS A 188 -0.21 3.17 -12.62
N VAL A 189 -1.02 3.86 -11.81
CA VAL A 189 -0.60 4.29 -10.46
C VAL A 189 -0.48 3.10 -9.51
N ALA A 190 -1.42 2.16 -9.58
CA ALA A 190 -1.41 0.95 -8.74
C ALA A 190 -0.24 0.00 -9.05
N LEU A 191 0.29 0.02 -10.29
CA LEU A 191 1.49 -0.76 -10.64
C LEU A 191 2.73 -0.36 -9.83
N ALA A 192 2.78 0.86 -9.27
CA ALA A 192 3.88 1.31 -8.40
C ALA A 192 3.65 0.89 -6.94
N GLY A 193 3.50 -0.42 -6.72
CA GLY A 193 3.18 -1.00 -5.43
C GLY A 193 2.95 -2.52 -5.51
N THR A 194 2.36 -3.09 -4.48
CA THR A 194 1.75 -4.42 -4.53
C THR A 194 0.35 -4.30 -5.12
N PHE A 195 0.27 -4.55 -6.43
CA PHE A 195 -0.91 -4.35 -7.25
C PHE A 195 -2.08 -5.27 -6.86
N GLY A 196 -3.29 -4.73 -6.89
CA GLY A 196 -4.54 -5.48 -6.68
C GLY A 196 -5.78 -4.71 -7.13
N TYR A 197 -6.96 -5.29 -6.89
CA TYR A 197 -8.25 -4.68 -7.19
C TYR A 197 -9.11 -4.63 -5.93
N GLU A 198 -9.79 -3.50 -5.71
CA GLU A 198 -10.71 -3.29 -4.61
C GLU A 198 -11.99 -2.61 -5.11
N LEU A 199 -12.75 -3.37 -5.88
CA LEU A 199 -13.99 -2.94 -6.52
C LEU A 199 -14.92 -4.13 -6.77
N ASP A 200 -16.19 -3.84 -7.01
CA ASP A 200 -17.18 -4.83 -7.40
C ASP A 200 -17.11 -5.05 -8.91
N VAL A 201 -16.40 -6.11 -9.33
CA VAL A 201 -16.21 -6.45 -10.75
C VAL A 201 -17.53 -6.74 -11.48
N THR A 202 -18.61 -7.07 -10.76
CA THR A 202 -19.93 -7.35 -11.36
C THR A 202 -20.67 -6.07 -11.78
N LYS A 203 -20.19 -4.90 -11.34
CA LYS A 203 -20.79 -3.59 -11.61
C LYS A 203 -20.01 -2.75 -12.62
N LEU A 204 -18.87 -3.24 -13.09
CA LEU A 204 -18.10 -2.55 -14.12
C LEU A 204 -18.85 -2.54 -15.44
N ASP A 205 -18.69 -1.46 -16.20
CA ASP A 205 -19.15 -1.44 -17.58
C ASP A 205 -18.29 -2.36 -18.46
N ARG A 206 -18.74 -2.58 -19.69
CA ARG A 206 -18.06 -3.51 -20.61
C ARG A 206 -16.66 -3.03 -21.01
N GLU A 207 -16.44 -1.72 -21.04
CA GLU A 207 -15.16 -1.14 -21.46
C GLU A 207 -14.13 -1.30 -20.34
N GLU A 208 -14.49 -0.94 -19.10
CA GLU A 208 -13.64 -1.14 -17.91
C GLU A 208 -13.37 -2.63 -17.64
N LEU A 209 -14.39 -3.48 -17.74
CA LEU A 209 -14.23 -4.92 -17.56
C LEU A 209 -13.25 -5.52 -18.58
N ALA A 210 -13.26 -5.02 -19.82
CA ALA A 210 -12.32 -5.45 -20.87
C ALA A 210 -10.88 -4.94 -20.63
N MET A 211 -10.68 -3.92 -19.80
CA MET A 211 -9.35 -3.42 -19.42
C MET A 211 -8.68 -4.24 -18.32
N ILE A 212 -9.42 -5.01 -17.51
CA ILE A 212 -8.84 -5.82 -16.43
C ILE A 212 -7.78 -6.81 -16.94
N PRO A 213 -8.04 -7.66 -17.97
CA PRO A 213 -7.03 -8.59 -18.46
C PRO A 213 -5.75 -7.88 -18.95
N VAL A 214 -5.90 -6.70 -19.56
CA VAL A 214 -4.76 -5.89 -20.04
C VAL A 214 -3.93 -5.39 -18.87
N GLN A 215 -4.57 -4.87 -17.82
CA GLN A 215 -3.87 -4.41 -16.61
C GLN A 215 -3.19 -5.57 -15.86
N VAL A 216 -3.83 -6.74 -15.80
CA VAL A 216 -3.25 -7.95 -15.20
C VAL A 216 -2.02 -8.41 -15.99
N GLU A 217 -2.05 -8.33 -17.32
CA GLU A 217 -0.89 -8.61 -18.17
C GLU A 217 0.25 -7.62 -17.90
N LEU A 218 -0.05 -6.31 -17.81
CA LEU A 218 0.93 -5.29 -17.46
C LEU A 218 1.53 -5.54 -16.07
N TYR A 219 0.72 -5.94 -15.08
CA TYR A 219 1.21 -6.35 -13.77
C TYR A 219 2.19 -7.51 -13.89
N HIS A 220 1.81 -8.62 -14.53
CA HIS A 220 2.71 -9.77 -14.67
C HIS A 220 3.99 -9.44 -15.42
N ARG A 221 3.91 -8.56 -16.41
CA ARG A 221 5.05 -8.10 -17.19
C ARG A 221 6.05 -7.31 -16.35
N TYR A 222 5.59 -6.37 -15.53
CA TYR A 222 6.45 -5.42 -14.83
C TYR A 222 6.70 -5.74 -13.36
N ASN A 223 5.98 -6.69 -12.76
CA ASN A 223 6.03 -6.97 -11.33
C ASN A 223 7.45 -7.25 -10.81
N ASP A 224 8.27 -8.01 -11.53
CA ASP A 224 9.64 -8.29 -11.09
C ASP A 224 10.53 -7.03 -11.11
N LEU A 225 10.36 -6.19 -12.14
CA LEU A 225 11.03 -4.90 -12.21
C LEU A 225 10.57 -3.95 -11.09
N ILE A 226 9.27 -3.84 -10.85
CA ILE A 226 8.70 -3.00 -9.76
C ILE A 226 9.19 -3.48 -8.39
N ARG A 227 9.19 -4.79 -8.16
CA ARG A 227 9.54 -5.39 -6.86
C ARG A 227 11.04 -5.34 -6.56
N GLY A 228 11.89 -5.49 -7.58
CA GLY A 228 13.35 -5.62 -7.42
C GLY A 228 14.18 -4.44 -7.93
N GLY A 229 13.59 -3.52 -8.69
CA GLY A 229 14.30 -2.44 -9.37
C GLY A 229 14.62 -1.23 -8.48
N ASP A 230 15.44 -0.33 -9.02
CA ASP A 230 15.72 0.98 -8.43
C ASP A 230 14.62 1.98 -8.80
N TYR A 231 13.92 2.50 -7.80
CA TYR A 231 12.94 3.56 -7.96
C TYR A 231 13.60 4.95 -8.05
N TYR A 232 13.20 5.73 -9.05
CA TYR A 232 13.64 7.10 -9.27
C TYR A 232 12.44 8.04 -9.38
N ARG A 233 12.30 8.94 -8.42
CA ARG A 233 11.44 10.12 -8.57
C ARG A 233 12.03 11.11 -9.57
N ILE A 234 11.22 11.51 -10.56
CA ILE A 234 11.62 12.40 -11.66
C ILE A 234 10.90 13.74 -11.55
N ALA A 235 9.58 13.75 -11.34
CA ALA A 235 8.77 14.95 -11.13
C ALA A 235 7.67 14.67 -10.11
N SER A 236 7.40 15.61 -9.20
CA SER A 236 6.40 15.45 -8.15
C SER A 236 5.19 16.36 -8.39
N TYR A 237 3.99 15.78 -8.44
CA TYR A 237 2.74 16.54 -8.51
C TYR A 237 2.55 17.47 -7.30
N ARG A 238 3.12 17.11 -6.14
CA ARG A 238 3.07 17.94 -4.92
C ARG A 238 3.77 19.28 -5.10
N GLU A 239 4.78 19.33 -5.95
CA GLU A 239 5.58 20.55 -6.19
C GLU A 239 5.05 21.35 -7.39
N ASN A 240 4.70 20.67 -8.49
CA ASN A 240 4.40 21.34 -9.76
C ASN A 240 2.90 21.44 -10.08
N HIS A 241 2.03 20.73 -9.34
CA HIS A 241 0.57 20.75 -9.44
C HIS A 241 0.00 20.47 -10.86
N SER A 242 0.75 19.77 -11.72
CA SER A 242 0.30 19.51 -13.10
C SER A 242 0.61 18.10 -13.61
N HIS A 243 1.67 17.46 -13.12
CA HIS A 243 2.07 16.12 -13.54
C HIS A 243 2.96 15.43 -12.49
N ASP A 244 3.04 14.12 -12.60
CA ASP A 244 3.95 13.26 -11.83
C ASP A 244 4.74 12.35 -12.78
N CYS A 245 5.96 12.00 -12.38
CA CYS A 245 6.83 11.15 -13.17
C CYS A 245 7.81 10.39 -12.28
N TRP A 246 7.89 9.09 -12.50
CA TRP A 246 8.90 8.24 -11.88
C TRP A 246 9.38 7.16 -12.84
N ALA A 247 10.51 6.56 -12.51
CA ALA A 247 11.05 5.41 -13.23
C ALA A 247 11.41 4.29 -12.26
N VAL A 248 11.30 3.04 -12.73
CA VAL A 248 11.88 1.88 -12.09
C VAL A 248 12.86 1.23 -13.06
N SER A 249 14.09 1.05 -12.63
CA SER A 249 15.19 0.55 -13.46
C SER A 249 15.74 -0.75 -12.91
N ALA A 250 16.01 -1.71 -13.79
CA ALA A 250 16.70 -2.93 -13.40
C ALA A 250 18.09 -2.59 -12.83
N LYS A 251 18.56 -3.39 -11.86
CA LYS A 251 19.84 -3.14 -11.17
C LYS A 251 21.04 -3.06 -12.13
N ASP A 252 20.98 -3.83 -13.22
CA ASP A 252 22.00 -3.88 -14.27
C ASP A 252 21.72 -2.90 -15.44
N ARG A 253 20.67 -2.07 -15.31
CA ARG A 253 20.18 -1.12 -16.32
C ARG A 253 19.77 -1.79 -17.64
N SER A 254 19.39 -3.07 -17.64
CA SER A 254 18.89 -3.76 -18.84
C SER A 254 17.53 -3.24 -19.31
N GLU A 255 16.69 -2.79 -18.39
CA GLU A 255 15.39 -2.20 -18.70
C GLU A 255 15.02 -1.09 -17.72
N VAL A 256 14.20 -0.14 -18.19
CA VAL A 256 13.66 0.97 -17.41
C VAL A 256 12.20 1.20 -17.78
N LEU A 257 11.32 1.15 -16.80
CA LEU A 257 9.91 1.50 -16.94
C LEU A 257 9.70 2.91 -16.38
N VAL A 258 9.26 3.84 -17.22
CA VAL A 258 8.87 5.20 -16.81
C VAL A 258 7.35 5.29 -16.78
N THR A 259 6.80 5.76 -15.67
CA THR A 259 5.39 6.09 -15.56
C THR A 259 5.23 7.60 -15.54
N TRP A 260 4.42 8.10 -16.47
CA TRP A 260 4.06 9.51 -16.58
C TRP A 260 2.58 9.69 -16.29
N VAL A 261 2.23 10.64 -15.42
CA VAL A 261 0.85 11.01 -15.13
C VAL A 261 0.66 12.50 -15.37
N GLN A 262 -0.15 12.86 -16.36
CA GLN A 262 -0.66 14.21 -16.52
C GLN A 262 -1.87 14.38 -15.61
N VAL A 263 -1.73 15.21 -14.58
CA VAL A 263 -2.82 15.47 -13.64
C VAL A 263 -3.79 16.50 -14.21
N MET A 264 -3.28 17.68 -14.61
CA MET A 264 -4.10 18.74 -15.19
C MET A 264 -3.78 18.94 -16.67
N ALA A 265 -4.78 18.78 -17.52
CA ALA A 265 -4.71 19.19 -18.91
C ALA A 265 -4.57 20.71 -19.01
N ARG A 266 -3.79 21.17 -19.98
CA ARG A 266 -3.68 22.59 -20.32
C ARG A 266 -3.81 22.78 -21.82
N PRO A 267 -4.67 23.69 -22.29
CA PRO A 267 -4.80 23.97 -23.71
C PRO A 267 -3.54 24.66 -24.23
N ASN A 268 -3.17 24.35 -25.48
CA ASN A 268 -2.13 25.06 -26.24
C ASN A 268 -0.77 25.18 -25.50
N VAL A 269 -0.31 24.12 -24.84
CA VAL A 269 1.02 24.07 -24.21
C VAL A 269 2.02 23.34 -25.10
N HIS A 270 3.27 23.80 -25.08
CA HIS A 270 4.36 23.08 -25.73
C HIS A 270 4.58 21.70 -25.07
N SER A 271 5.03 20.73 -25.87
CA SER A 271 5.45 19.42 -25.37
C SER A 271 6.57 19.59 -24.34
N ARG A 272 6.57 18.74 -23.30
CA ARG A 272 7.43 18.92 -22.12
C ARG A 272 8.64 18.01 -22.22
N ARG A 273 9.83 18.57 -22.03
CA ARG A 273 11.06 17.80 -22.02
C ARG A 273 11.41 17.41 -20.59
N VAL A 274 11.46 16.12 -20.31
CA VAL A 274 11.70 15.55 -18.97
C VAL A 274 13.02 14.78 -18.99
N ARG A 275 13.96 15.17 -18.13
CA ARG A 275 15.20 14.41 -17.93
C ARG A 275 14.90 13.17 -17.10
N LEU A 276 15.08 12.01 -17.71
CA LEU A 276 14.79 10.73 -17.06
C LEU A 276 15.96 10.27 -16.19
N LYS A 277 15.76 9.19 -15.44
CA LYS A 277 16.76 8.59 -14.54
C LYS A 277 16.74 7.07 -14.67
N GLY A 278 17.80 6.42 -14.18
CA GLY A 278 17.91 4.97 -14.16
C GLY A 278 18.46 4.35 -15.45
N PHE A 279 19.18 5.11 -16.28
CA PHE A 279 19.79 4.62 -17.53
C PHE A 279 21.32 4.57 -17.42
N ASP A 280 21.96 3.63 -18.09
CA ASP A 280 23.41 3.66 -18.37
C ASP A 280 23.69 4.67 -19.50
N PRO A 281 24.48 5.74 -19.26
CA PRO A 281 24.76 6.76 -20.28
C PRO A 281 25.43 6.21 -21.55
N LYS A 282 26.16 5.10 -21.46
CA LYS A 282 26.92 4.53 -22.58
C LYS A 282 26.11 3.54 -23.43
N ALA A 283 24.92 3.15 -22.98
CA ALA A 283 24.10 2.17 -23.66
C ALA A 283 23.06 2.81 -24.59
N LEU A 284 22.54 2.01 -25.53
CA LEU A 284 21.38 2.35 -26.34
C LEU A 284 20.15 1.62 -25.80
N TYR A 285 19.01 2.30 -25.82
CA TYR A 285 17.73 1.77 -25.35
C TYR A 285 16.69 1.92 -26.44
N ARG A 286 15.91 0.87 -26.65
CA ARG A 286 14.73 0.89 -27.51
C ARG A 286 13.49 1.15 -26.67
N LEU A 287 12.72 2.17 -27.01
CA LEU A 287 11.37 2.35 -26.50
C LEU A 287 10.45 1.36 -27.20
N GLU A 288 9.90 0.39 -26.48
CA GLU A 288 9.15 -0.70 -27.11
C GLU A 288 7.92 -0.24 -27.89
N ALA A 289 7.19 0.75 -27.36
CA ALA A 289 5.95 1.24 -27.96
C ALA A 289 6.15 1.82 -29.37
N THR A 290 7.34 2.34 -29.69
CA THR A 290 7.62 3.01 -30.97
C THR A 290 8.74 2.35 -31.76
N GLY A 291 9.54 1.48 -31.14
CA GLY A 291 10.76 0.91 -31.71
C GLY A 291 11.92 1.91 -31.85
N HIS A 292 11.74 3.18 -31.48
CA HIS A 292 12.80 4.18 -31.57
C HIS A 292 13.91 3.90 -30.56
N THR A 293 15.14 4.17 -31.00
CA THR A 293 16.35 3.98 -30.19
C THR A 293 16.88 5.31 -29.70
N TYR A 294 17.25 5.36 -28.42
CA TYR A 294 17.79 6.52 -27.74
C TYR A 294 19.08 6.13 -27.03
N SER A 295 20.07 7.02 -26.97
CA SER A 295 21.20 6.80 -26.05
C SER A 295 20.77 7.10 -24.61
N GLY A 296 21.31 6.35 -23.65
CA GLY A 296 21.09 6.63 -22.24
C GLY A 296 21.53 8.05 -21.86
N GLU A 297 22.63 8.54 -22.44
CA GLU A 297 23.08 9.92 -22.24
C GLU A 297 22.03 10.96 -22.68
N MET A 298 21.36 10.74 -23.83
CA MET A 298 20.29 11.62 -24.30
C MET A 298 19.12 11.63 -23.32
N LEU A 299 18.69 10.45 -22.83
CA LEU A 299 17.58 10.34 -21.88
C LEU A 299 17.87 11.04 -20.54
N LEU A 300 19.12 10.96 -20.07
CA LEU A 300 19.57 11.57 -18.82
C LEU A 300 19.78 13.10 -18.93
N GLN A 301 20.43 13.57 -20.00
CA GLN A 301 20.88 14.97 -20.12
C GLN A 301 19.98 15.79 -21.04
N GLY A 302 19.69 15.24 -22.22
CA GLY A 302 18.90 15.87 -23.27
C GLY A 302 17.40 15.85 -22.98
N GLY A 303 16.93 14.84 -22.23
CA GLY A 303 15.55 14.63 -21.82
C GLY A 303 14.65 14.04 -22.91
N PHE A 304 13.61 13.35 -22.48
CA PHE A 304 12.57 12.78 -23.33
C PHE A 304 11.41 13.77 -23.51
N LEU A 305 10.88 13.88 -24.73
CA LEU A 305 9.76 14.76 -25.02
C LEU A 305 8.44 14.04 -24.69
N MET A 306 7.83 14.42 -23.58
CA MET A 306 6.50 13.94 -23.18
C MET A 306 5.43 14.62 -24.05
N GLU A 307 4.64 13.80 -24.71
CA GLU A 307 3.47 14.23 -25.47
C GLU A 307 2.36 14.69 -24.52
N ASN A 308 1.62 15.72 -24.92
CA ASN A 308 0.45 16.15 -24.17
C ASN A 308 -0.70 15.17 -24.44
N LEU A 309 -1.37 14.76 -23.37
CA LEU A 309 -2.51 13.87 -23.45
C LEU A 309 -3.82 14.67 -23.42
N PRO A 310 -4.85 14.27 -24.16
CA PRO A 310 -6.15 14.93 -24.11
C PRO A 310 -6.86 14.59 -22.79
N GLY A 311 -7.18 15.61 -21.99
CA GLY A 311 -7.95 15.46 -20.75
C GLY A 311 -7.11 15.38 -19.47
N ASP A 312 -7.81 15.52 -18.34
CA ASP A 312 -7.23 15.41 -17.01
C ASP A 312 -6.93 13.95 -16.64
N TYR A 313 -6.01 13.77 -15.70
CA TYR A 313 -5.69 12.48 -15.08
C TYR A 313 -5.31 11.38 -16.06
N GLN A 314 -4.63 11.74 -17.15
CA GLN A 314 -4.16 10.80 -18.16
C GLN A 314 -2.78 10.26 -17.81
N SER A 315 -2.45 9.06 -18.23
CA SER A 315 -1.15 8.46 -17.93
C SER A 315 -0.58 7.65 -19.09
N ARG A 316 0.73 7.42 -19.06
CA ARG A 316 1.47 6.60 -20.01
C ARG A 316 2.55 5.81 -19.31
N LEU A 317 2.76 4.58 -19.77
CA LEU A 317 3.93 3.77 -19.46
C LEU A 317 4.90 3.82 -20.65
N LEU A 318 6.17 4.03 -20.38
CA LEU A 318 7.24 4.02 -21.38
C LEU A 318 8.28 2.98 -20.93
N HIS A 319 8.31 1.83 -21.61
CA HIS A 319 9.25 0.75 -21.32
C HIS A 319 10.43 0.80 -22.29
N PHE A 320 11.62 1.00 -21.73
CA PHE A 320 12.88 1.08 -22.45
C PHE A 320 13.71 -0.17 -22.17
N VAL A 321 14.14 -0.86 -23.22
CA VAL A 321 14.96 -2.07 -23.11
C VAL A 321 16.33 -1.80 -23.76
N ARG A 322 17.41 -2.14 -23.07
CA ARG A 322 18.78 -2.00 -23.56
C ARG A 322 19.01 -2.91 -24.76
N LEU A 323 19.68 -2.38 -25.79
CA LEU A 323 20.06 -3.11 -27.00
C LEU A 323 21.33 -3.95 -26.84
#